data_AF-A0A2H5VER8-F1
#
_entry.id   AF-A0A2H5VER8-F1
#
_cell.length_a   1.000
_cell.length_b   1.000
_cell.length_c   1.000
_cell.angle_alpha   90.00
_cell.angle_beta   90.00
_cell.angle_gamma   90.00
#
_symmetry.space_group_name_H-M   'P 1'
#
loop_
_entity.id
_entity.type
_entity.pdbx_description
1 polymer ?
#
loop_
_entity_poly.entity_id
_entity_poly.type
_entity_poly.pdbx_seq_one_letter_code
_entity_poly.pdbx_strand_id
1 'polypeptide(L)'
;MDYRKLKKLFSEALEYINKDDSIQASEKLYKVSENCIKFLAEINDLQEYKDAINRERWSRTLLYNAVKKLKEIYGERIGEIWDSADSLHVWGFHEEKISIDEVKSKAVEIEELLRLTLDEIKLKKNDLT
;
A
#
# COMPACT_ATOMS: atom_id res chain seq x y z
N MET A 1 -11.62 1.23 -8.10
CA MET A 1 -11.76 0.24 -6.98
C MET A 1 -12.56 0.82 -5.79
N ASP A 2 -12.94 0.05 -4.75
CA ASP A 2 -13.65 0.57 -3.54
C ASP A 2 -12.68 0.98 -2.41
N TYR A 3 -12.44 2.29 -2.28
CA TYR A 3 -11.50 2.87 -1.32
C TYR A 3 -11.92 2.73 0.15
N ARG A 4 -13.21 2.46 0.44
CA ARG A 4 -13.67 2.21 1.81
C ARG A 4 -12.99 0.98 2.40
N LYS A 5 -12.59 0.03 1.55
CA LYS A 5 -11.85 -1.17 1.95
C LYS A 5 -10.44 -0.86 2.47
N LEU A 6 -9.79 0.22 2.02
CA LEU A 6 -8.44 0.58 2.50
C LEU A 6 -8.43 0.86 4.01
N LYS A 7 -9.36 1.68 4.50
CA LYS A 7 -9.49 1.99 5.93
C LYS A 7 -9.80 0.76 6.75
N LYS A 8 -10.68 -0.12 6.23
CA LYS A 8 -11.01 -1.38 6.88
C LYS A 8 -9.80 -2.30 6.98
N LEU A 9 -9.05 -2.47 5.90
CA LEU A 9 -7.83 -3.30 5.88
C LEU A 9 -6.77 -2.77 6.85
N PHE A 10 -6.60 -1.46 6.93
CA PHE A 10 -5.67 -0.86 7.88
C PHE A 10 -6.13 -1.06 9.32
N SER A 11 -7.42 -0.90 9.61
CA SER A 11 -7.99 -1.22 10.93
C SER A 11 -7.75 -2.68 11.31
N GLU A 12 -7.97 -3.63 10.39
CA GLU A 12 -7.66 -5.04 10.61
C GLU A 12 -6.18 -5.26 10.92
N ALA A 13 -5.27 -4.57 10.21
CA ALA A 13 -3.83 -4.64 10.50
C ALA A 13 -3.50 -4.18 11.93
N LEU A 14 -4.11 -3.08 12.38
CA LEU A 14 -3.95 -2.57 13.74
C LEU A 14 -4.48 -3.54 14.80
N GLU A 15 -5.57 -4.27 14.50
CA GLU A 15 -6.08 -5.31 15.40
C GLU A 15 -5.09 -6.47 15.58
N TYR A 16 -4.36 -6.86 14.54
CA TYR A 16 -3.31 -7.87 14.66
C TYR A 16 -2.08 -7.34 15.40
N ILE A 17 -1.74 -6.06 15.21
CA ILE A 17 -0.70 -5.40 16.01
C ILE A 17 -1.04 -5.45 17.50
N ASN A 18 -2.30 -5.17 17.87
CA ASN A 18 -2.76 -5.20 19.26
C ASN A 18 -2.78 -6.61 19.87
N LYS A 19 -2.73 -7.65 19.04
CA LYS A 19 -2.64 -9.06 19.46
C LYS A 19 -1.19 -9.58 19.47
N ASP A 20 -0.22 -8.71 19.21
CA ASP A 20 1.19 -9.04 18.99
C ASP A 20 1.40 -10.10 17.88
N ASP A 21 0.48 -10.17 16.92
CA ASP A 21 0.56 -11.09 15.78
C ASP A 21 1.31 -10.40 14.64
N SER A 22 2.65 -10.48 14.68
CA SER A 22 3.53 -9.82 13.70
C SER A 22 3.33 -10.35 12.28
N ILE A 23 2.98 -11.64 12.12
CA ILE A 23 2.81 -12.29 10.82
C ILE A 23 1.58 -11.74 10.12
N GLN A 24 0.41 -11.79 10.79
CA GLN A 24 -0.83 -11.31 10.20
C GLN A 24 -0.84 -9.79 10.05
N ALA A 25 -0.27 -9.05 11.01
CA ALA A 25 -0.10 -7.62 10.88
C ALA A 25 0.74 -7.27 9.64
N SER A 26 1.86 -7.96 9.42
CA SER A 26 2.72 -7.75 8.24
C SER A 26 1.99 -8.02 6.93
N GLU A 27 1.23 -9.11 6.84
CA GLU A 27 0.45 -9.45 5.64
C GLU A 27 -0.60 -8.37 5.32
N LYS A 28 -1.32 -7.91 6.35
CA LYS A 28 -2.38 -6.91 6.20
C LYS A 28 -1.83 -5.54 5.84
N LEU A 29 -0.73 -5.13 6.47
CA LEU A 29 -0.03 -3.88 6.14
C LEU A 29 0.49 -3.89 4.70
N TYR A 30 1.11 -4.98 4.24
CA TYR A 30 1.50 -5.12 2.83
C TYR A 30 0.29 -5.00 1.89
N LYS A 31 -0.85 -5.63 2.23
CA LYS A 31 -2.08 -5.51 1.43
C LYS A 31 -2.63 -4.08 1.40
N VAL A 32 -2.51 -3.31 2.48
CA VAL A 32 -2.86 -1.89 2.50
C VAL A 32 -1.99 -1.13 1.50
N SER A 33 -0.66 -1.28 1.58
CA SER A 33 0.29 -0.62 0.67
C SER A 33 0.06 -1.01 -0.79
N GLU A 34 -0.12 -2.30 -1.07
CA GLU A 34 -0.41 -2.80 -2.41
C GLU A 34 -1.66 -2.13 -2.99
N ASN A 35 -2.75 -2.04 -2.22
CA ASN A 35 -3.96 -1.38 -2.71
C ASN A 35 -3.77 0.14 -2.86
N CYS A 36 -3.00 0.79 -1.98
CA CYS A 36 -2.67 2.21 -2.11
C CYS A 36 -1.94 2.50 -3.43
N ILE A 37 -0.91 1.72 -3.77
CA ILE A 37 -0.20 1.84 -5.06
C ILE A 37 -1.16 1.67 -6.24
N LYS A 38 -2.07 0.69 -6.19
CA LYS A 38 -3.07 0.49 -7.25
C LYS A 38 -4.00 1.69 -7.40
N PHE A 39 -4.43 2.31 -6.29
CA PHE A 39 -5.31 3.48 -6.31
C PHE A 39 -4.59 4.69 -6.86
N LEU A 40 -3.37 4.95 -6.39
CA LEU A 40 -2.57 6.06 -6.89
C LEU A 40 -2.25 5.90 -8.38
N ALA A 41 -2.00 4.66 -8.84
CA ALA A 41 -1.81 4.37 -10.26
C ALA A 41 -3.08 4.60 -11.09
N GLU A 42 -4.26 4.26 -10.56
CA GLU A 42 -5.57 4.55 -11.18
C GLU A 42 -5.80 6.07 -11.29
N ILE A 43 -5.56 6.82 -10.21
CA ILE A 43 -5.79 8.28 -10.15
C ILE A 43 -4.90 9.05 -11.13
N ASN A 44 -3.65 8.60 -11.27
CA ASN A 44 -2.64 9.21 -12.15
C ASN A 44 -2.66 8.63 -13.58
N ASP A 45 -3.65 7.81 -13.91
CA ASP A 45 -3.82 7.22 -15.25
C ASP A 45 -2.56 6.48 -15.77
N LEU A 46 -1.83 5.82 -14.86
CA LEU A 46 -0.59 5.13 -15.19
C LEU A 46 -0.85 3.93 -16.12
N GLN A 47 0.08 3.67 -17.04
CA GLN A 47 -0.01 2.52 -17.96
C GLN A 47 -0.08 1.19 -17.21
N GLU A 48 0.57 1.08 -16.04
CA GLU A 48 0.56 -0.12 -15.21
C GLU A 48 -0.84 -0.48 -14.71
N TYR A 49 -1.67 0.53 -14.41
CA TYR A 49 -3.07 0.31 -14.06
C TYR A 49 -3.84 -0.23 -15.28
N LYS A 50 -3.68 0.41 -16.44
CA LYS A 50 -4.33 -0.03 -17.70
C LYS A 50 -3.94 -1.46 -18.06
N ASP A 51 -2.65 -1.79 -17.96
CA ASP A 51 -2.13 -3.13 -18.22
C ASP A 51 -2.67 -4.16 -17.23
N ALA A 52 -2.79 -3.80 -15.94
CA ALA A 52 -3.35 -4.68 -14.93
C ALA A 52 -4.84 -4.96 -15.16
N ILE A 53 -5.62 -3.96 -15.59
CA ILE A 53 -7.03 -4.14 -15.96
C ILE A 53 -7.15 -5.03 -17.20
N ASN A 54 -6.35 -4.78 -18.24
CA ASN A 54 -6.34 -5.58 -19.47
C ASN A 54 -5.97 -7.05 -19.22
N ARG A 55 -5.12 -7.31 -18.22
CA ARG A 55 -4.70 -8.66 -17.80
C ARG A 55 -5.58 -9.26 -16.70
N GLU A 56 -6.59 -8.52 -16.24
CA GLU A 56 -7.43 -8.84 -15.07
C GLU A 56 -6.63 -9.17 -13.79
N ARG A 57 -5.38 -8.74 -13.72
CA ARG A 57 -4.46 -9.09 -12.64
C ARG A 57 -3.30 -8.11 -12.53
N TRP A 58 -2.99 -7.76 -11.28
CA TRP A 58 -1.73 -7.10 -10.93
C TRP A 58 -0.60 -8.12 -10.73
N SER A 59 0.53 -7.87 -11.35
CA SER A 59 1.79 -8.62 -11.08
C SER A 59 2.70 -7.80 -10.17
N ARG A 60 3.65 -8.48 -9.49
CA ARG A 60 4.72 -7.80 -8.72
C ARG A 60 5.49 -6.80 -9.60
N THR A 61 5.78 -7.16 -10.86
CA THR A 61 6.45 -6.26 -11.80
C THR A 61 5.64 -4.98 -12.08
N LEU A 62 4.32 -5.10 -12.28
CA LEU A 62 3.47 -3.93 -12.49
C LEU A 62 3.44 -3.03 -11.23
N LEU A 63 3.41 -3.62 -10.03
CA LEU A 63 3.48 -2.86 -8.78
C LEU A 63 4.80 -2.09 -8.65
N TYR A 64 5.95 -2.74 -8.84
CA TYR A 64 7.25 -2.05 -8.77
C TYR A 64 7.38 -0.94 -9.83
N ASN A 65 6.89 -1.16 -11.05
CA ASN A 65 6.92 -0.14 -12.09
C ASN A 65 5.99 1.04 -11.75
N ALA A 66 4.82 0.77 -11.18
CA ALA A 66 3.92 1.81 -10.70
C ALA A 66 4.58 2.63 -9.58
N VAL A 67 5.23 1.98 -8.61
CA VAL A 67 5.99 2.67 -7.53
C VAL A 67 7.05 3.60 -8.12
N LYS A 68 7.83 3.15 -9.11
CA LYS A 68 8.84 4.00 -9.76
C LYS A 68 8.24 5.29 -10.34
N LYS A 69 7.12 5.20 -11.05
CA LYS A 69 6.44 6.38 -11.60
C LYS A 69 5.80 7.24 -10.52
N LEU A 70 5.24 6.63 -9.49
CA LEU A 70 4.67 7.35 -8.36
C LEU A 70 5.73 8.12 -7.57
N LYS A 71 6.98 7.65 -7.52
CA LYS A 71 8.11 8.41 -6.96
C LYS A 71 8.39 9.69 -7.76
N GLU A 72 8.25 9.65 -9.07
CA GLU A 72 8.42 10.83 -9.93
C GLU A 72 7.31 11.87 -9.69
N ILE A 73 6.11 11.42 -9.27
CA ILE A 73 4.94 12.27 -9.06
C ILE A 73 4.89 12.83 -7.63
N TYR A 74 5.09 11.97 -6.62
CA TYR A 74 4.90 12.30 -5.20
C TYR A 74 6.20 12.38 -4.39
N GLY A 75 7.34 12.06 -5.01
CA GLY A 75 8.66 12.07 -4.39
C GLY A 75 9.14 10.72 -3.87
N GLU A 76 10.41 10.71 -3.45
CA GLU A 76 11.15 9.49 -3.07
C GLU A 76 10.50 8.70 -1.93
N ARG A 77 9.77 9.40 -1.05
CA ARG A 77 9.10 8.83 0.13
C ARG A 77 8.17 7.65 -0.21
N ILE A 78 7.54 7.65 -1.39
CA ILE A 78 6.71 6.51 -1.84
C ILE A 78 7.54 5.24 -2.00
N GLY A 79 8.77 5.37 -2.50
CA GLY A 79 9.71 4.26 -2.67
C GLY A 79 10.12 3.68 -1.31
N GLU A 80 10.47 4.55 -0.36
CA GLU A 80 10.86 4.15 0.99
C GLU A 80 9.73 3.39 1.70
N ILE A 81 8.49 3.90 1.66
CA ILE A 81 7.33 3.24 2.25
C ILE A 81 7.07 1.89 1.56
N TRP A 82 7.24 1.82 0.24
CA TRP A 82 7.10 0.57 -0.50
C TRP A 82 8.15 -0.46 -0.11
N ASP A 83 9.41 -0.06 0.06
CA ASP A 83 10.48 -0.96 0.52
C ASP A 83 10.19 -1.48 1.94
N SER A 84 9.61 -0.65 2.80
CA SER A 84 9.10 -1.09 4.10
C SER A 84 7.96 -2.10 3.96
N ALA A 85 7.03 -1.91 3.04
CA ALA A 85 5.96 -2.86 2.77
C ALA A 85 6.47 -4.19 2.20
N ASP A 86 7.45 -4.17 1.29
CA ASP A 86 8.06 -5.37 0.74
C ASP A 86 8.85 -6.14 1.80
N SER A 87 9.53 -5.41 2.70
CA SER A 87 10.15 -5.98 3.89
C SER A 87 9.14 -6.67 4.81
N LEU A 88 7.97 -6.07 5.07
CA LEU A 88 6.89 -6.76 5.81
C LEU A 88 6.41 -8.02 5.09
N HIS A 89 6.28 -7.98 3.77
CA HIS A 89 5.84 -9.13 3.01
C HIS A 89 6.82 -10.29 3.06
N VAL A 90 8.11 -10.02 2.79
CA VAL A 90 9.15 -11.05 2.77
C VAL A 90 9.51 -11.47 4.19
N TRP A 91 9.99 -10.53 5.00
CA TRP A 91 10.58 -10.83 6.29
C TRP A 91 9.54 -10.98 7.41
N GLY A 92 8.37 -10.36 7.28
CA GLY A 92 7.29 -10.48 8.25
C GLY A 92 6.38 -11.67 7.98
N PHE A 93 5.80 -11.76 6.78
CA PHE A 93 4.81 -12.77 6.45
C PHE A 93 5.40 -14.12 6.00
N HIS A 94 6.40 -14.13 5.11
CA HIS A 94 6.95 -15.39 4.60
C HIS A 94 8.04 -15.98 5.50
N GLU A 95 8.89 -15.13 6.08
CA GLU A 95 10.05 -15.58 6.84
C GLU A 95 9.89 -15.49 8.37
N GLU A 96 8.86 -14.80 8.86
CA GLU A 96 8.52 -14.66 10.29
C GLU A 96 9.66 -14.10 11.17
N LYS A 97 10.48 -13.19 10.60
CA LYS A 97 11.70 -12.64 11.22
C LYS A 97 11.59 -11.20 11.72
N ILE A 98 10.46 -10.52 11.47
CA ILE A 98 10.25 -9.14 11.93
C ILE A 98 9.57 -9.14 13.31
N SER A 99 10.10 -8.34 14.23
CA SER A 99 9.51 -8.13 15.56
C SER A 99 8.26 -7.25 15.50
N ILE A 100 7.37 -7.38 16.50
CA ILE A 100 6.17 -6.55 16.55
C ILE A 100 6.46 -5.05 16.61
N ASP A 101 7.58 -4.63 17.21
CA ASP A 101 7.96 -3.22 17.29
C ASP A 101 8.43 -2.67 15.95
N GLU A 102 9.14 -3.48 15.15
CA GLU A 102 9.45 -3.15 13.76
C GLU A 102 8.16 -3.06 12.90
N VAL A 103 7.20 -3.97 13.11
CA VAL A 103 5.89 -3.90 12.44
C VAL A 103 5.18 -2.58 12.79
N LYS A 104 5.16 -2.18 14.06
CA LYS A 104 4.57 -0.90 14.50
C LYS A 104 5.25 0.29 13.84
N SER A 105 6.59 0.29 13.73
CA SER A 105 7.32 1.36 13.05
C SER A 105 6.92 1.46 11.56
N LYS A 106 6.86 0.33 10.86
CA LYS A 106 6.46 0.29 9.45
C LYS A 106 4.96 0.61 9.25
N ALA A 107 4.12 0.32 10.23
CA ALA A 107 2.69 0.68 10.18
C ALA A 107 2.48 2.20 10.10
N VAL A 108 3.32 3.00 10.77
CA VAL A 108 3.28 4.47 10.69
C VAL A 108 3.57 4.96 9.27
N GLU A 109 4.58 4.37 8.63
CA GLU A 109 4.93 4.69 7.24
C GLU A 109 3.80 4.30 6.27
N ILE A 110 3.15 3.18 6.51
CA ILE A 110 2.02 2.72 5.68
C ILE A 110 0.78 3.59 5.91
N GLU A 111 0.58 4.10 7.14
CA GLU A 111 -0.47 5.08 7.41
C GLU A 111 -0.25 6.37 6.61
N GLU A 112 1.00 6.82 6.46
CA GLU A 112 1.37 7.99 5.65
C GLU A 112 0.93 7.80 4.19
N LEU A 113 1.28 6.66 3.57
CA LEU A 113 0.85 6.32 2.20
C LEU A 113 -0.67 6.21 2.09
N LEU A 114 -1.33 5.64 3.09
CA LEU A 114 -2.80 5.54 3.13
C LEU A 114 -3.45 6.93 3.18
N ARG A 115 -2.94 7.85 4.00
CA ARG A 115 -3.46 9.23 4.10
C ARG A 115 -3.32 9.96 2.78
N LEU A 116 -2.14 9.94 2.16
CA LEU A 116 -1.92 10.49 0.83
C LEU A 116 -2.93 9.93 -0.18
N THR A 117 -3.08 8.61 -0.24
CA THR A 117 -4.01 7.95 -1.15
C THR A 117 -5.45 8.41 -0.93
N LEU A 118 -5.89 8.52 0.32
CA LEU A 118 -7.24 8.96 0.64
C LEU A 118 -7.48 10.44 0.28
N ASP A 119 -6.47 11.29 0.38
CA ASP A 119 -6.58 12.70 0.02
C ASP A 119 -6.64 12.89 -1.49
N GLU A 120 -5.82 12.17 -2.26
CA GLU A 120 -5.90 12.12 -3.73
C GLU A 120 -7.27 11.64 -4.22
N ILE A 121 -7.86 10.64 -3.56
CA ILE A 121 -9.22 10.16 -3.89
C ILE A 121 -10.28 11.24 -3.63
N LYS A 122 -10.12 12.06 -2.58
CA LYS A 122 -11.06 13.16 -2.30
C LYS A 122 -10.92 14.26 -3.34
N LEU A 123 -9.69 14.65 -3.67
CA LEU A 123 -9.41 15.67 -4.68
C LEU A 123 -10.00 15.29 -6.03
N LYS A 124 -9.71 14.07 -6.50
CA LYS A 124 -10.24 13.57 -7.78
C LYS A 124 -11.77 13.54 -7.85
N LYS A 125 -12.45 13.32 -6.73
CA LYS A 125 -13.92 13.35 -6.67
C LYS A 125 -14.48 14.75 -6.75
N ASN A 126 -13.82 15.71 -6.12
CA ASN A 126 -14.22 17.12 -6.19
C ASN A 126 -14.06 17.66 -7.61
N ASP A 127 -13.07 17.18 -8.37
CA ASP A 127 -12.87 17.57 -9.78
C ASP A 127 -13.94 17.01 -10.74
N LEU A 128 -14.71 16.01 -10.31
CA LEU A 128 -15.74 15.33 -11.11
C LEU A 128 -17.18 15.78 -10.76
N THR A 129 -17.33 16.70 -9.79
CA THR A 129 -18.61 17.29 -9.35
C THR A 129 -18.68 18.76 -9.70
#